data_AF-A0A455UGG7-F1
#
_entry.id   AF-A0A455UGG7-F1
#
_cell.length_a   1.000
_cell.length_b   1.000
_cell.length_c   1.000
_cell.angle_alpha   90.00
_cell.angle_beta   90.00
_cell.angle_gamma   90.00
#
_symmetry.space_group_name_H-M   'P 1'
#
loop_
_entity.id
_entity.type
_entity.pdbx_description
1 polymer ?
#
loop_
_entity_poly.entity_id
_entity_poly.type
_entity_poly.pdbx_seq_one_letter_code
_entity_poly.pdbx_strand_id
1 'polypeptide(L)'
;MEGAEAPRPRCFTDKPMNHHGIIPTRKTPNLSERTEAEQKVYLACAKQFIQALLPAATVESLSVRASIDVEDVIERQPALFAGTFKRIIDPGWMTAFEDHKEQKDLPPLVTGANTPVEAVRLHEARTQPPKHFTLHDLLSAMLNAGRHVDGEDAEALRKLKG
;
A
#
# COMPACT_ATOMS: atom_id res chain seq x y z
N MET A 1 -1.93 -12.24 -34.02
CA MET A 1 -2.86 -11.95 -32.91
C MET A 1 -3.01 -10.45 -32.85
N GLU A 2 -3.81 -9.91 -33.77
CA GLU A 2 -4.18 -8.50 -33.83
C GLU A 2 -5.33 -8.23 -32.86
N GLY A 3 -5.29 -7.11 -32.15
CA GLY A 3 -6.53 -6.41 -31.75
C GLY A 3 -7.00 -6.51 -30.30
N ALA A 4 -6.19 -6.93 -29.32
CA ALA A 4 -6.53 -6.62 -27.93
C ALA A 4 -6.11 -5.16 -27.64
N GLU A 5 -7.05 -4.22 -27.78
CA GLU A 5 -6.84 -2.82 -27.41
C GLU A 5 -6.41 -2.75 -25.94
N ALA A 6 -5.23 -2.16 -25.69
CA ALA A 6 -4.70 -2.07 -24.34
C ALA A 6 -5.68 -1.28 -23.45
N PRO A 7 -6.02 -1.77 -22.24
CA PRO A 7 -7.01 -1.12 -21.39
C PRO A 7 -6.60 0.32 -21.06
N ARG A 8 -7.52 1.28 -21.20
CA ARG A 8 -7.30 2.70 -20.85
C ARG A 8 -6.79 2.81 -19.41
N PRO A 9 -5.64 3.44 -19.15
CA PRO A 9 -5.13 3.60 -17.79
C PRO A 9 -6.10 4.34 -16.87
N ARG A 10 -6.19 3.90 -15.60
CA ARG A 10 -7.16 4.44 -14.62
C ARG A 10 -6.98 5.94 -14.33
N CYS A 11 -5.79 6.48 -14.57
CA CYS A 11 -5.49 7.89 -14.34
C CYS A 11 -6.22 8.82 -15.32
N PHE A 12 -6.69 8.32 -16.46
CA PHE A 12 -7.52 9.09 -17.38
C PHE A 12 -8.97 9.04 -16.93
N THR A 13 -9.51 10.19 -16.56
CA THR A 13 -10.89 10.34 -16.12
C THR A 13 -11.53 11.55 -16.77
N ASP A 14 -12.82 11.45 -17.05
CA ASP A 14 -13.62 12.54 -17.62
C ASP A 14 -14.37 13.31 -16.51
N LYS A 15 -14.03 13.06 -15.23
CA LYS A 15 -14.59 13.78 -14.08
C LYS A 15 -14.21 15.26 -14.15
N PRO A 16 -15.16 16.18 -13.91
CA PRO A 16 -14.88 17.61 -13.94
C PRO A 16 -13.88 17.98 -12.85
N MET A 17 -12.79 18.65 -13.24
CA MET A 17 -11.73 19.10 -12.36
C MET A 17 -11.17 20.44 -12.85
N ASN A 18 -10.77 21.31 -11.92
CA ASN A 18 -10.20 22.61 -12.26
C ASN A 18 -8.85 22.45 -12.99
N HIS A 19 -8.06 21.46 -12.57
CA HIS A 19 -6.76 21.14 -13.14
C HIS A 19 -6.54 19.63 -13.14
N HIS A 20 -5.69 19.14 -14.04
CA HIS A 20 -5.22 17.76 -14.03
C HIS A 20 -4.05 17.58 -13.04
N GLY A 21 -3.70 16.34 -12.73
CA GLY A 21 -2.51 16.02 -11.92
C GLY A 21 -1.22 16.52 -12.57
N ILE A 22 -0.19 16.79 -11.76
CA ILE A 22 1.11 17.26 -12.25
C ILE A 22 1.78 16.16 -13.08
N ILE A 23 2.06 16.45 -14.36
CA ILE A 23 2.70 15.52 -15.30
C ILE A 23 3.89 16.19 -16.00
N PRO A 24 4.87 15.40 -16.49
CA PRO A 24 5.92 15.93 -17.34
C PRO A 24 5.35 16.58 -18.60
N THR A 25 5.96 17.70 -19.02
CA THR A 25 5.61 18.33 -20.31
C THR A 25 6.32 17.63 -21.47
N ARG A 26 5.91 17.95 -22.70
CA ARG A 26 6.56 17.43 -23.92
C ARG A 26 8.00 17.91 -24.10
N LYS A 27 8.42 18.99 -23.42
CA LYS A 27 9.78 19.50 -23.50
C LYS A 27 10.63 18.78 -22.46
N THR A 28 11.56 17.94 -22.91
CA THR A 28 12.53 17.28 -22.05
C THR A 28 13.51 18.33 -21.49
N PRO A 29 13.61 18.49 -20.15
CA PRO A 29 14.54 19.43 -19.55
C PRO A 29 15.97 18.88 -19.59
N ASN A 30 16.96 19.76 -19.66
CA ASN A 30 18.35 19.37 -19.40
C ASN A 30 18.57 19.28 -17.88
N LEU A 31 18.55 18.05 -17.35
CA LEU A 31 18.68 17.81 -15.90
C LEU A 31 20.05 18.20 -15.35
N SER A 32 21.12 18.10 -16.15
CA SER A 32 22.47 18.49 -15.73
C SER A 32 22.62 19.99 -15.43
N GLU A 33 21.73 20.81 -15.98
CA GLU A 33 21.67 22.26 -15.71
C GLU A 33 20.71 22.63 -14.58
N ARG A 34 20.11 21.64 -13.89
CA ARG A 34 19.17 21.86 -12.79
C ARG A 34 19.81 21.55 -11.45
N THR A 35 19.28 22.18 -10.40
CA THR A 35 19.64 21.85 -9.02
C THR A 35 19.23 20.43 -8.66
N GLU A 36 19.90 19.84 -7.66
CA GLU A 36 19.56 18.48 -7.18
C GLU A 36 18.09 18.37 -6.74
N ALA A 37 17.56 19.42 -6.11
CA ALA A 37 16.16 19.47 -5.67
C ALA A 37 15.19 19.42 -6.86
N GLU A 38 15.44 20.22 -7.90
CA GLU A 38 14.63 20.23 -9.12
C GLU A 38 14.69 18.88 -9.85
N GLN A 39 15.88 18.27 -9.93
CA GLN A 39 16.05 16.95 -10.51
C GLN A 39 15.22 15.90 -9.75
N LYS A 40 15.29 15.89 -8.42
CA LYS A 40 14.53 14.96 -7.57
C LYS A 40 13.02 15.12 -7.76
N VAL A 41 12.51 16.36 -7.76
CA VAL A 41 11.09 16.64 -7.95
C VAL A 41 10.63 16.21 -9.34
N TYR A 42 11.39 16.57 -10.39
CA TYR A 42 11.05 16.19 -11.76
C TYR A 42 11.03 14.67 -11.95
N LEU A 43 12.05 13.97 -11.45
CA LEU A 43 12.14 12.51 -11.54
C LEU A 43 11.02 11.82 -10.75
N ALA A 44 10.64 12.34 -9.59
CA ALA A 44 9.50 11.83 -8.82
C ALA A 44 8.18 11.97 -9.60
N CYS A 45 7.92 13.14 -10.19
CA CYS A 45 6.74 13.37 -11.02
C CYS A 45 6.74 12.47 -12.28
N ALA A 46 7.89 12.32 -12.95
CA ALA A 46 8.01 11.50 -14.15
C ALA A 46 7.84 10.00 -13.84
N LYS A 47 8.45 9.50 -12.77
CA LYS A 47 8.29 8.12 -12.30
C LYS A 47 6.83 7.83 -11.99
N GLN A 48 6.16 8.72 -11.24
CA GLN A 48 4.74 8.56 -10.90
C GLN A 48 3.85 8.56 -12.14
N PHE A 49 4.11 9.45 -13.11
CA PHE A 49 3.36 9.50 -14.36
C PHE A 49 3.48 8.20 -15.16
N ILE A 50 4.69 7.66 -15.29
CA ILE A 50 4.93 6.39 -15.98
C ILE A 50 4.22 5.24 -15.25
N GLN A 51 4.33 5.16 -13.93
CA GLN A 51 3.63 4.15 -13.12
C GLN A 51 2.11 4.21 -13.29
N ALA A 52 1.52 5.40 -13.40
CA ALA A 52 0.09 5.58 -13.59
C ALA A 52 -0.44 5.05 -14.95
N LEU A 53 0.44 4.93 -15.95
CA LEU A 53 0.11 4.40 -17.27
C LEU A 53 0.22 2.86 -17.34
N LEU A 54 0.86 2.24 -16.36
CA LEU A 54 1.07 0.79 -16.32
C LEU A 54 -0.12 0.04 -15.71
N PRO A 55 -0.28 -1.25 -16.02
CA PRO A 55 -1.30 -2.09 -15.41
C PRO A 55 -1.18 -2.16 -13.87
N ALA A 56 -2.29 -2.48 -13.21
CA ALA A 56 -2.27 -2.72 -11.78
C ALA A 56 -1.43 -3.97 -11.44
N ALA A 57 -0.71 -3.92 -10.32
CA ALA A 57 -0.07 -5.12 -9.78
C ALA A 57 -1.14 -6.12 -9.30
N THR A 58 -0.95 -7.40 -9.65
CA THR A 58 -1.75 -8.53 -9.16
C THR A 58 -1.03 -9.18 -8.00
N VAL A 59 -1.65 -9.19 -6.83
CA VAL A 59 -1.08 -9.76 -5.60
C VAL A 59 -2.02 -10.83 -5.07
N GLU A 60 -1.49 -12.03 -4.86
CA GLU A 60 -2.16 -13.10 -4.16
C GLU A 60 -1.94 -12.94 -2.65
N SER A 61 -3.01 -13.13 -1.87
CA SER A 61 -2.99 -13.01 -0.41
C SER A 61 -3.56 -14.27 0.22
N LEU A 62 -2.74 -14.97 1.00
CA LEU A 62 -3.15 -16.14 1.78
C LEU A 62 -3.33 -15.73 3.24
N SER A 63 -4.58 -15.77 3.71
CA SER A 63 -4.90 -15.57 5.13
C SER A 63 -5.06 -16.92 5.82
N VAL A 64 -4.31 -17.11 6.89
CA VAL A 64 -4.27 -18.36 7.66
C VAL A 64 -4.84 -18.09 9.04
N ARG A 65 -5.68 -19.01 9.51
CA ARG A 65 -6.13 -19.08 10.90
C ARG A 65 -5.77 -20.45 11.45
N ALA A 66 -5.17 -20.48 12.62
CA ALA A 66 -4.79 -21.70 13.30
C ALA A 66 -5.35 -21.69 14.72
N SER A 67 -5.86 -22.83 15.17
CA SER A 67 -6.22 -23.09 16.56
C SER A 67 -5.16 -24.01 17.16
N ILE A 68 -4.65 -23.64 18.33
CA ILE A 68 -3.76 -24.48 19.11
C ILE A 68 -4.48 -24.80 20.40
N ASP A 69 -4.68 -26.10 20.65
CA ASP A 69 -5.17 -26.54 21.96
C ASP A 69 -4.08 -26.27 22.98
N VAL A 70 -4.43 -25.51 24.01
CA VAL A 70 -3.52 -25.18 25.10
C VAL A 70 -4.12 -25.75 26.37
N GLU A 71 -3.40 -26.66 27.01
CA GLU A 71 -3.70 -27.04 28.40
C GLU A 71 -3.30 -25.85 29.30
N ASP A 72 -4.23 -24.92 29.48
CA ASP A 72 -4.13 -23.87 30.49
C ASP A 72 -4.75 -24.37 31.80
N VAL A 73 -4.26 -23.86 32.93
CA VAL A 73 -4.74 -24.13 34.30
C VAL A 73 -6.22 -23.74 34.48
N ILE A 74 -6.79 -23.01 33.53
CA ILE A 74 -8.13 -22.39 33.59
C ILE A 74 -9.12 -23.00 32.57
N GLU A 75 -8.83 -24.17 31.97
CA GLU A 75 -9.72 -24.87 31.01
C GLU A 75 -10.27 -23.98 29.87
N ARG A 76 -9.42 -23.10 29.33
CA ARG A 76 -9.85 -22.12 28.33
C ARG A 76 -9.97 -22.71 26.92
N GLN A 77 -10.76 -22.00 26.10
CA GLN A 77 -10.89 -22.20 24.66
C GLN A 77 -9.51 -22.24 23.96
N PRO A 78 -9.39 -22.93 22.81
CA PRO A 78 -8.14 -23.01 22.07
C PRO A 78 -7.60 -21.63 21.70
N ALA A 79 -6.28 -21.46 21.75
CA ALA A 79 -5.62 -20.23 21.36
C ALA A 79 -5.70 -20.04 19.83
N LEU A 80 -6.21 -18.89 19.39
CA LEU A 80 -6.39 -18.57 17.99
C LEU A 80 -5.26 -17.67 17.47
N PHE A 81 -4.63 -18.09 16.38
CA PHE A 81 -3.58 -17.36 15.69
C PHE A 81 -4.04 -17.00 14.28
N ALA A 82 -3.61 -15.85 13.78
CA ALA A 82 -3.87 -15.42 12.42
C ALA A 82 -2.60 -14.86 11.78
N GLY A 83 -2.41 -15.17 10.50
CA GLY A 83 -1.31 -14.66 9.69
C GLY A 83 -1.81 -14.33 8.29
N THR A 84 -1.11 -13.43 7.60
CA THR A 84 -1.36 -13.16 6.18
C THR A 84 -0.03 -13.16 5.44
N PHE A 85 0.04 -13.96 4.38
CA PHE A 85 1.16 -14.04 3.46
C PHE A 85 0.73 -13.43 2.13
N LYS A 86 1.65 -12.75 1.44
CA LYS A 86 1.37 -12.12 0.14
C LYS A 86 2.47 -12.47 -0.85
N ARG A 87 2.09 -12.72 -2.10
CA ARG A 87 2.97 -12.96 -3.23
C ARG A 87 2.50 -12.13 -4.41
N ILE A 88 3.41 -11.50 -5.14
CA ILE A 88 3.04 -10.73 -6.34
C ILE A 88 3.02 -11.72 -7.52
N ILE A 89 1.87 -11.84 -8.18
CA ILE A 89 1.71 -12.70 -9.36
C ILE A 89 2.10 -11.94 -10.62
N ASP A 90 1.69 -10.67 -10.71
CA ASP A 90 2.09 -9.74 -11.76
C ASP A 90 2.49 -8.41 -11.11
N PRO A 91 3.73 -7.94 -11.23
CA PRO A 91 4.17 -6.68 -10.65
C PRO A 91 3.52 -5.43 -11.26
N GLY A 92 2.97 -5.49 -12.48
CA GLY A 92 2.33 -4.33 -13.12
C GLY A 92 3.18 -3.05 -13.01
N TRP A 93 2.59 -1.98 -12.48
CA TRP A 93 3.26 -0.69 -12.25
C TRP A 93 4.53 -0.75 -11.39
N MET A 94 4.70 -1.77 -10.54
CA MET A 94 5.88 -1.91 -9.68
C MET A 94 7.15 -2.23 -10.48
N THR A 95 7.01 -2.71 -11.73
CA THR A 95 8.16 -2.93 -12.62
C THR A 95 8.89 -1.64 -12.99
N ALA A 96 8.22 -0.49 -12.87
CA ALA A 96 8.84 0.78 -13.19
C ALA A 96 9.79 1.20 -12.07
N PHE A 97 11.09 1.16 -12.38
CA PHE A 97 12.18 1.72 -11.58
C PHE A 97 12.40 1.07 -10.21
N GLU A 98 11.99 -0.19 -10.03
CA GLU A 98 12.38 -1.00 -8.88
C GLU A 98 13.08 -2.27 -9.36
N ASP A 99 14.15 -2.65 -8.66
CA ASP A 99 14.82 -3.93 -8.89
C ASP A 99 13.90 -5.06 -8.44
N HIS A 100 13.89 -6.15 -9.23
CA HIS A 100 13.17 -7.36 -8.89
C HIS A 100 13.63 -7.89 -7.52
N LYS A 101 12.80 -7.71 -6.49
CA LYS A 101 13.03 -8.36 -5.19
C LYS A 101 12.65 -9.83 -5.32
N GLU A 102 13.51 -10.71 -4.81
CA GLU A 102 13.16 -12.12 -4.63
C GLU A 102 11.88 -12.22 -3.80
N GLN A 103 10.88 -12.90 -4.36
CA GLN A 103 9.62 -13.11 -3.69
C GLN A 103 9.65 -14.46 -3.01
N LYS A 104 9.19 -14.48 -1.76
CA LYS A 104 8.96 -15.74 -1.06
C LYS A 104 7.65 -16.34 -1.56
N ASP A 105 7.70 -17.61 -1.93
CA ASP A 105 6.50 -18.35 -2.26
C ASP A 105 5.57 -18.47 -1.05
N LEU A 106 4.28 -18.62 -1.34
CA LEU A 106 3.28 -18.87 -0.32
C LEU A 106 3.48 -20.27 0.26
N PRO A 107 3.36 -20.44 1.59
CA PRO A 107 3.47 -21.74 2.20
C PRO A 107 2.32 -22.65 1.70
N PRO A 108 2.60 -23.93 1.36
CA PRO A 108 1.58 -24.87 0.92
C PRO A 108 0.75 -25.33 2.13
N LEU A 109 -0.26 -24.55 2.50
CA LEU A 109 -1.15 -24.84 3.62
C LEU A 109 -2.50 -25.34 3.10
N VAL A 110 -3.04 -26.37 3.75
CA VAL A 110 -4.36 -26.93 3.47
C VAL A 110 -5.24 -26.76 4.71
N THR A 111 -6.51 -26.41 4.51
CA THR A 111 -7.46 -26.31 5.62
C THR A 111 -7.59 -27.64 6.34
N GLY A 112 -7.50 -27.62 7.67
CA GLY A 112 -7.55 -28.83 8.51
C GLY A 112 -6.22 -29.58 8.62
N ALA A 113 -5.13 -29.07 8.03
CA ALA A 113 -3.80 -29.64 8.22
C ALA A 113 -3.33 -29.42 9.66
N ASN A 114 -2.83 -30.48 10.29
CA ASN A 114 -2.15 -30.40 11.57
C ASN A 114 -0.65 -30.22 11.32
N THR A 115 -0.07 -29.20 11.94
CA THR A 115 1.38 -28.91 11.85
C THR A 115 1.95 -28.85 13.27
N PRO A 116 3.11 -29.46 13.55
CA PRO A 116 3.71 -29.40 14.87
C PRO A 116 4.08 -27.97 15.26
N VAL A 117 3.85 -27.61 16.52
CA VAL A 117 4.29 -26.33 17.08
C VAL A 117 5.77 -26.46 17.46
N GLU A 118 6.65 -25.74 16.76
CA GLU A 118 8.10 -25.79 17.03
C GLU A 118 8.50 -25.03 18.30
N ALA A 119 7.89 -23.87 18.55
CA ALA A 119 8.19 -23.04 19.71
C ALA A 119 7.03 -22.10 20.03
N VAL A 120 6.81 -21.86 21.32
CA VAL A 120 5.92 -20.82 21.84
C VAL A 120 6.78 -19.77 22.54
N ARG A 121 6.57 -18.49 22.22
CA ARG A 121 7.33 -17.37 22.79
C ARG A 121 6.40 -16.30 23.33
N LEU A 122 6.64 -15.87 24.56
CA LEU A 122 5.98 -14.70 25.14
C LEU A 122 6.80 -13.46 24.79
N HIS A 123 6.18 -12.51 24.10
CA HIS A 123 6.79 -11.22 23.78
C HIS A 123 6.21 -10.13 24.68
N GLU A 124 7.01 -9.71 25.66
CA GLU A 124 6.67 -8.55 26.49
C GLU A 124 6.99 -7.25 25.74
N ALA A 125 5.99 -6.38 25.62
CA ALA A 125 6.14 -5.08 24.98
C ALA A 125 5.40 -4.00 25.79
N ARG A 126 5.83 -2.75 25.62
CA ARG A 126 5.18 -1.57 26.22
C ARG A 126 4.72 -0.62 25.12
N THR A 127 3.57 -0.01 25.33
CA THR A 127 3.08 1.06 24.45
C THR A 127 4.03 2.25 24.47
N GLN A 128 4.24 2.87 23.32
CA GLN A 128 4.98 4.12 23.21
C GLN A 128 4.00 5.29 23.03
N PRO A 129 4.32 6.48 23.55
CA PRO A 129 3.52 7.67 23.27
C PRO A 129 3.52 7.99 21.76
N PRO A 130 2.49 8.69 21.25
CA PRO A 130 2.44 9.10 19.85
C PRO A 130 3.68 9.91 19.46
N LYS A 131 4.18 9.67 18.25
CA LYS A 131 5.29 10.47 17.71
C LYS A 131 4.83 11.89 17.43
N HIS A 132 5.75 12.85 17.55
CA HIS A 132 5.50 14.20 17.07
C HIS A 132 5.29 14.20 15.56
N PHE A 133 4.48 15.15 15.09
CA PHE A 133 4.24 15.36 13.68
C PHE A 133 5.52 15.78 12.95
N THR A 134 5.83 15.10 11.85
CA THR A 134 6.69 15.64 10.81
C THR A 134 5.87 16.54 9.86
N LEU A 135 6.54 17.26 8.96
CA LEU A 135 5.85 18.02 7.91
C LEU A 135 4.92 17.12 7.06
N HIS A 136 5.38 15.89 6.75
CA HIS A 136 4.58 14.92 6.01
C HIS A 136 3.32 14.51 6.78
N ASP A 137 3.46 14.23 8.07
CA ASP A 137 2.34 13.84 8.92
C ASP A 137 1.31 14.97 9.02
N LEU A 138 1.80 16.22 9.15
CA LEU A 138 0.93 17.39 9.30
C LEU A 138 0.14 17.66 8.02
N LEU A 139 0.82 17.67 6.87
CA LEU A 139 0.16 17.82 5.57
C LEU A 139 -0.85 16.71 5.32
N SER A 140 -0.51 15.46 5.68
CA SER A 140 -1.42 14.32 5.56
C SER A 140 -2.63 14.45 6.47
N ALA A 141 -2.46 14.93 7.70
CA ALA A 141 -3.55 15.19 8.62
C ALA A 141 -4.45 16.33 8.13
N MET A 142 -3.86 17.42 7.62
CA MET A 142 -4.61 18.55 7.07
C MET A 142 -5.43 18.16 5.84
N LEU A 143 -4.81 17.43 4.89
CA LEU A 143 -5.50 16.93 3.69
C LEU A 143 -6.68 16.02 4.04
N ASN A 144 -6.59 15.31 5.17
CA ASN A 144 -7.56 14.32 5.59
C ASN A 144 -8.25 14.70 6.91
N ALA A 145 -8.35 15.99 7.21
CA ALA A 145 -8.86 16.50 8.48
C ALA A 145 -10.27 15.97 8.77
N GLY A 146 -11.12 15.87 7.75
CA GLY A 146 -12.46 15.29 7.86
C GLY A 146 -12.52 13.83 8.34
N ARG A 147 -11.42 13.06 8.28
CA ARG A 147 -11.40 11.70 8.85
C ARG A 147 -11.33 11.67 10.37
N HIS A 148 -10.85 12.75 11.00
CA HIS A 148 -10.58 12.81 12.44
C HIS A 148 -11.56 13.73 13.19
N VAL A 149 -12.54 14.30 12.48
CA VAL A 149 -13.62 15.07 13.06
C VAL A 149 -14.85 14.16 13.18
N ASP A 150 -15.53 14.24 14.32
CA ASP A 150 -16.83 13.62 14.59
C ASP A 150 -17.90 14.71 14.74
N GLY A 151 -19.16 14.39 14.45
CA GLY A 151 -20.29 15.33 14.48
C GLY A 151 -20.77 15.78 13.09
N GLU A 152 -21.72 16.71 13.05
CA GLU A 152 -22.41 17.14 11.81
C GLU A 152 -21.44 17.77 10.78
N ASP A 153 -20.39 18.45 11.24
CA ASP A 153 -19.35 19.04 10.38
C ASP A 153 -18.40 18.02 9.76
N ALA A 154 -18.33 16.80 10.30
CA ALA A 154 -17.45 15.75 9.81
C ALA A 154 -17.82 15.32 8.39
N GLU A 155 -19.11 15.25 8.07
CA GLU A 155 -19.57 14.80 6.76
C GLU A 155 -19.27 15.85 5.67
N ALA A 156 -19.44 17.14 6.00
CA ALA A 156 -19.08 18.24 5.12
C ALA A 156 -17.56 18.26 4.82
N LEU A 157 -16.73 18.08 5.86
CA LEU A 157 -15.27 18.02 5.72
C LEU A 157 -14.79 16.76 4.98
N ARG A 158 -15.51 15.63 5.04
CA ARG A 158 -15.21 14.40 4.28
C ARG A 158 -15.54 14.51 2.79
N LYS A 159 -16.51 15.36 2.43
CA LYS A 159 -16.94 15.61 1.04
C LYS A 159 -16.05 16.61 0.30
N LEU A 160 -15.32 17.47 1.02
CA LEU A 160 -14.35 18.44 0.48
C LEU A 160 -13.05 17.82 -0.10
N LYS A 161 -13.04 16.52 -0.44
CA LYS A 161 -11.86 15.88 -1.03
C LYS A 161 -11.53 16.54 -2.37
N GLY A 162 -10.30 17.07 -2.46
CA GLY A 162 -9.64 17.38 -3.74
C GLY A 162 -9.35 16.13 -4.54
#